data_AF-C0L436-F1
#
_entry.id   AF-C0L436-F1
#
_cell.length_a   1.000
_cell.length_b   1.000
_cell.length_c   1.000
_cell.angle_alpha   90.00
_cell.angle_beta   90.00
_cell.angle_gamma   90.00
#
_symmetry.space_group_name_H-M   'P 1'
#
loop_
_entity.id
_entity.type
_entity.pdbx_description
1 polymer ?
#
loop_
_entity_poly.entity_id
_entity_poly.type
_entity_poly.pdbx_seq_one_letter_code
_entity_poly.pdbx_strand_id
1 'polypeptide(L)'
;HGVVAEVIEVGSSVSKFKVGDIVGVGLIVGSCRNCNPCNTDIEQYCKNKIWSYNDVYTDGTPTQGGFAQSMVVDQKFAMKIPDGMSPEQVAPLLCAGVTVYSPLSHFGLKQSGLSGGILGL
;
A
#
# COMPACT_ATOMS: atom_id res chain seq x y z
N HIS A 1 -3.85 -8.59 2.93
CA HIS A 1 -3.34 -7.21 3.02
C HIS A 1 -3.39 -6.46 1.69
N GLY A 2 -4.20 -6.89 0.71
CA GLY A 2 -4.62 -6.03 -0.40
C GLY A 2 -6.06 -5.63 -0.11
N VAL A 3 -6.25 -4.46 0.49
CA VAL A 3 -7.56 -3.99 0.95
C VAL A 3 -8.04 -2.91 0.00
N VAL A 4 -9.31 -3.00 -0.42
CA VAL A 4 -9.99 -1.92 -1.13
C VAL A 4 -11.27 -1.61 -0.36
N ALA A 5 -11.47 -0.34 -0.03
CA ALA A 5 -12.59 0.10 0.80
C ALA A 5 -13.01 1.53 0.46
N GLU A 6 -14.24 1.87 0.85
CA GLU A 6 -14.74 3.25 0.85
C GLU A 6 -14.29 3.99 2.12
N VAL A 7 -13.89 5.25 1.96
CA VAL A 7 -13.56 6.13 3.09
C VAL A 7 -14.84 6.59 3.78
N ILE A 8 -15.03 6.21 5.04
CA ILE A 8 -16.20 6.62 5.84
C ILE A 8 -15.91 7.80 6.78
N GLU A 9 -14.64 8.04 7.11
CA GLU A 9 -14.19 9.11 8.01
C GLU A 9 -12.76 9.53 7.62
N VAL A 10 -12.43 10.82 7.82
CA VAL A 10 -11.07 11.35 7.64
C VAL A 10 -10.68 12.22 8.82
N GLY A 11 -9.41 12.16 9.22
CA GLY A 11 -8.87 13.04 10.25
C GLY A 11 -8.82 14.50 9.80
N SER A 12 -8.82 15.44 10.75
CA SER A 12 -8.91 16.89 10.47
C SER A 12 -7.78 17.45 9.59
N SER A 13 -6.60 16.84 9.62
CA SER A 13 -5.43 17.23 8.81
C SER A 13 -5.29 16.40 7.51
N VAL A 14 -6.24 15.53 7.19
CA VAL A 14 -6.23 14.74 5.96
C VAL A 14 -6.75 15.59 4.81
N SER A 15 -5.97 15.69 3.74
CA SER A 15 -6.35 16.43 2.52
C SER A 15 -6.29 15.56 1.26
N LYS A 16 -5.66 14.39 1.33
CA LYS A 16 -5.49 13.48 0.19
C LYS A 16 -6.80 12.80 -0.23
N PHE A 17 -7.70 12.55 0.72
CA PHE A 17 -8.94 11.79 0.56
C PHE A 17 -10.13 12.53 1.17
N LYS A 18 -11.33 12.19 0.72
CA LYS A 18 -12.61 12.61 1.30
C LYS A 18 -13.51 11.41 1.53
N VAL A 19 -14.53 11.59 2.37
CA VAL A 19 -15.59 10.58 2.57
C VAL A 19 -16.22 10.22 1.22
N GLY A 20 -16.44 8.93 0.98
CA GLY A 20 -16.94 8.37 -0.27
C GLY A 20 -15.86 8.00 -1.30
N ASP A 21 -14.59 8.38 -1.09
CA ASP A 21 -13.51 7.93 -1.99
C ASP A 21 -13.29 6.42 -1.83
N ILE A 22 -13.10 5.72 -2.95
CA ILE A 22 -12.61 4.33 -2.94
C ILE A 22 -11.08 4.35 -2.90
N VAL A 23 -10.51 3.69 -1.90
CA VAL A 23 -9.07 3.68 -1.62
C VAL A 23 -8.53 2.26 -1.46
N GLY A 24 -7.25 2.11 -1.80
CA GLY A 24 -6.48 0.89 -1.57
C GLY A 24 -5.57 1.03 -0.35
N VAL A 25 -5.38 -0.05 0.39
CA VAL A 25 -4.35 -0.15 1.45
C VAL A 25 -3.54 -1.42 1.22
N GLY A 26 -2.23 -1.23 1.15
CA GLY A 26 -1.27 -2.31 0.92
C GLY A 26 -0.76 -2.97 2.19
N LEU A 27 0.42 -3.57 2.07
CA LEU A 27 1.04 -4.36 3.14
C LEU A 27 1.59 -3.50 4.30
N ILE A 28 2.03 -2.27 4.03
CA ILE A 28 2.69 -1.38 5.00
C ILE A 28 1.71 -0.28 5.41
N VAL A 29 1.58 -0.04 6.71
CA VAL A 29 0.67 0.98 7.29
C VAL A 29 1.40 2.04 8.13
N GLY A 30 2.72 1.91 8.29
CA GLY A 30 3.53 2.81 9.10
C GLY A 30 5.00 2.81 8.68
N SER A 31 5.73 3.89 8.97
CA SER A 31 7.19 3.99 8.86
C SER A 31 7.72 5.10 9.77
N CYS A 32 9.05 5.21 9.95
CA CYS A 32 9.63 6.24 10.82
C CYS A 32 9.59 7.68 10.28
N ARG A 33 9.25 7.88 9.00
CA ARG A 33 9.12 9.20 8.34
C ARG A 33 10.37 10.09 8.30
N ASN A 34 11.52 9.63 8.78
CA ASN A 34 12.70 10.49 8.95
C ASN A 34 14.01 9.88 8.43
N CYS A 35 14.00 8.64 7.93
CA CYS A 35 15.17 8.00 7.36
C CYS A 35 15.23 8.17 5.85
N ASN A 36 16.41 7.93 5.25
CA ASN A 36 16.60 8.08 3.80
C ASN A 36 15.52 7.34 2.98
N PRO A 37 15.22 6.04 3.22
CA PRO A 37 14.12 5.37 2.53
C PRO A 37 12.76 6.08 2.58
N CYS A 38 12.42 6.69 3.72
CA CYS A 38 11.14 7.38 3.88
C CYS A 38 11.10 8.76 3.21
N ASN A 39 12.27 9.38 3.02
CA ASN A 39 12.43 10.68 2.39
C ASN A 39 12.61 10.57 0.87
N THR A 40 12.76 9.35 0.34
CA THR A 40 12.94 9.07 -1.09
C THR A 40 11.87 8.12 -1.63
N ASP A 41 10.67 8.14 -1.04
CA ASP A 41 9.47 7.38 -1.46
C ASP A 41 9.70 5.87 -1.66
N ILE A 42 10.54 5.28 -0.80
CA ILE A 42 10.82 3.84 -0.76
C ILE A 42 10.66 3.29 0.67
N GLU A 43 9.57 3.67 1.33
CA GLU A 43 9.25 3.34 2.72
C GLU A 43 9.31 1.83 3.02
N GLN A 44 9.12 0.97 2.01
CA GLN A 44 9.28 -0.49 2.13
C GLN A 44 10.68 -0.93 2.59
N TYR A 45 11.70 -0.09 2.38
CA TYR A 45 13.05 -0.33 2.88
C TYR A 45 13.34 0.36 4.21
N CYS A 46 12.34 1.01 4.83
CA CYS A 46 12.47 1.51 6.20
C CYS A 46 12.69 0.33 7.17
N LYS A 47 13.64 0.49 8.09
CA LYS A 47 13.90 -0.48 9.17
C LYS A 47 12.73 -0.56 10.16
N ASN A 48 12.02 0.55 10.36
CA ASN A 48 10.90 0.69 11.28
C ASN A 48 9.57 0.80 10.52
N LYS A 49 9.42 0.08 9.40
CA LYS A 49 8.11 -0.06 8.73
C LYS A 49 7.19 -0.90 9.60
N ILE A 50 5.90 -0.60 9.56
CA ILE A 50 4.87 -1.33 10.30
C ILE A 50 3.99 -2.09 9.32
N TRP A 51 3.79 -3.38 9.56
CA TRP A 51 2.95 -4.25 8.74
C TRP A 51 1.46 -4.07 9.06
N SER A 52 0.62 -4.23 8.04
CA SER A 52 -0.86 -4.12 8.15
C SER A 52 -1.50 -5.12 9.12
N TYR A 53 -0.81 -6.19 9.49
CA TYR A 53 -1.22 -7.15 10.51
C TYR A 53 0.01 -7.82 11.13
N ASN A 54 -0.17 -8.44 12.30
CA ASN A 54 0.89 -9.18 13.01
C ASN A 54 2.13 -8.33 13.31
N ASP A 55 1.90 -7.05 13.64
CA ASP A 55 2.90 -6.09 14.07
C ASP A 55 2.29 -5.20 15.18
N VAL A 56 3.02 -4.20 15.64
CA VAL A 56 2.57 -3.23 16.64
C VAL A 56 2.61 -1.83 16.04
N TYR A 57 1.48 -1.12 16.10
CA TYR A 57 1.38 0.25 15.62
C TYR A 57 2.06 1.24 16.57
N THR A 58 2.20 2.51 16.17
CA THR A 58 2.95 3.53 16.93
C THR A 58 2.35 3.86 18.29
N ASP A 59 1.07 3.57 18.50
CA ASP A 59 0.35 3.74 19.77
C ASP A 59 0.43 2.50 20.69
N GLY A 60 1.16 1.46 20.27
CA GLY A 60 1.31 0.21 21.01
C GLY A 60 0.21 -0.83 20.76
N THR A 61 -0.79 -0.52 19.92
CA THR A 61 -1.85 -1.48 19.58
C THR A 61 -1.37 -2.50 18.54
N PRO A 62 -1.75 -3.79 18.64
CA PRO A 62 -1.47 -4.75 17.58
C PRO A 62 -2.18 -4.38 16.27
N THR A 63 -1.48 -4.44 15.14
CA THR A 63 -2.10 -4.21 13.84
C THR A 63 -3.00 -5.38 13.44
N GLN A 64 -4.20 -5.05 12.96
CA GLN A 64 -5.20 -6.00 12.47
C GLN A 64 -5.48 -5.70 11.00
N GLY A 65 -5.39 -6.74 10.16
CA GLY A 65 -5.50 -6.59 8.72
C GLY A 65 -6.94 -6.40 8.23
N GLY A 66 -7.11 -6.31 6.91
CA GLY A 66 -8.41 -6.05 6.28
C GLY A 66 -9.42 -7.21 6.26
N PHE A 67 -9.25 -8.27 7.04
CA PHE A 67 -10.30 -9.30 7.23
C PHE A 67 -11.24 -8.87 8.37
N ALA A 68 -11.73 -7.64 8.25
CA ALA A 68 -12.57 -6.94 9.20
C ALA A 68 -13.49 -5.99 8.40
N GLN A 69 -14.56 -5.52 9.03
CA GLN A 69 -15.52 -4.61 8.38
C GLN A 69 -14.97 -3.20 8.15
N SER A 70 -13.96 -2.79 8.94
CA SER A 70 -13.37 -1.46 8.87
C SER A 70 -11.89 -1.51 9.25
N MET A 71 -11.13 -0.53 8.75
CA MET A 71 -9.72 -0.34 9.04
C MET A 71 -9.42 1.16 9.15
N VAL A 72 -8.54 1.54 10.08
CA VAL A 72 -7.99 2.89 10.18
C VAL A 72 -6.54 2.86 9.74
N VAL A 73 -6.14 3.78 8.87
CA VAL A 73 -4.77 3.85 8.32
C VAL A 73 -4.35 5.31 8.15
N ASP A 74 -3.06 5.58 8.31
CA ASP A 74 -2.48 6.88 7.96
C ASP A 74 -2.59 7.14 6.44
N GLN A 75 -3.04 8.34 6.06
CA GLN A 75 -3.28 8.75 4.66
C GLN A 75 -2.09 8.54 3.70
N LYS A 76 -0.84 8.53 4.20
CA LYS A 76 0.33 8.27 3.35
C LYS A 76 0.39 6.81 2.86
N PHE A 77 -0.19 5.87 3.61
CA PHE A 77 -0.22 4.44 3.26
C PHE A 77 -1.52 3.96 2.62
N ALA A 78 -2.49 4.86 2.44
CA ALA A 78 -3.62 4.64 1.54
C ALA A 78 -3.31 5.18 0.13
N MET A 79 -3.87 4.54 -0.89
CA MET A 79 -3.70 4.88 -2.30
C MET A 79 -5.06 5.21 -2.93
N LYS A 80 -5.09 6.21 -3.83
CA LYS A 80 -6.27 6.42 -4.68
C LYS A 80 -6.35 5.31 -5.71
N ILE A 81 -7.56 4.84 -5.97
CA ILE A 81 -7.82 3.88 -7.03
C ILE A 81 -8.23 4.66 -8.29
N PRO A 82 -7.61 4.37 -9.46
CA PRO A 82 -8.03 4.99 -10.72
C PRO A 82 -9.49 4.70 -11.07
N ASP A 83 -10.17 5.69 -11.66
CA ASP A 83 -11.56 5.55 -12.10
C ASP A 83 -11.73 4.38 -13.07
N GLY A 84 -12.82 3.63 -12.91
CA GLY A 84 -13.18 2.51 -13.79
C GLY A 84 -12.53 1.16 -13.45
N MET A 85 -11.67 1.08 -12.43
CA MET A 85 -11.15 -0.21 -11.94
C MET A 85 -12.11 -0.82 -10.92
N SER A 86 -12.39 -2.12 -11.03
CA SER A 86 -13.21 -2.81 -10.03
C SER A 86 -12.41 -3.07 -8.75
N PRO A 87 -13.02 -3.00 -7.55
CA PRO A 87 -12.34 -3.29 -6.29
C PRO A 87 -11.63 -4.66 -6.27
N GLU A 88 -12.27 -5.68 -6.83
CA GLU A 88 -11.76 -7.06 -6.88
C GLU A 88 -10.51 -7.17 -7.74
N GLN A 89 -10.43 -6.38 -8.82
CA GLN A 89 -9.25 -6.31 -9.68
C GLN A 89 -8.09 -5.57 -9.02
N VAL A 90 -8.39 -4.55 -8.20
CA VAL A 90 -7.36 -3.72 -7.58
C VAL A 90 -6.72 -4.39 -6.37
N ALA A 91 -7.51 -5.10 -5.56
CA ALA A 91 -7.01 -5.78 -4.35
C ALA A 91 -5.71 -6.59 -4.55
N PRO A 92 -5.58 -7.48 -5.56
CA PRO A 92 -4.32 -8.21 -5.79
C PRO A 92 -3.15 -7.33 -6.26
N LEU A 93 -3.42 -6.18 -6.90
CA LEU A 93 -2.38 -5.26 -7.38
C LEU A 93 -1.62 -4.58 -6.23
N LEU A 94 -2.30 -4.37 -5.09
CA LEU A 94 -1.74 -3.75 -3.89
C LEU A 94 -0.66 -4.59 -3.19
N CYS A 95 -0.50 -5.86 -3.59
CA CYS A 95 0.57 -6.73 -3.12
C CYS A 95 1.32 -7.37 -4.29
N ALA A 96 0.71 -8.36 -4.95
CA ALA A 96 1.39 -9.11 -6.00
C ALA A 96 1.77 -8.21 -7.19
N GLY A 97 0.86 -7.31 -7.58
CA GLY A 97 1.10 -6.37 -8.68
C GLY A 97 2.32 -5.49 -8.43
N VAL A 98 2.36 -4.77 -7.31
CA VAL A 98 3.51 -3.91 -6.98
C VAL A 98 4.79 -4.71 -6.74
N THR A 99 4.70 -5.94 -6.22
CA THR A 99 5.86 -6.82 -6.00
C THR A 99 6.56 -7.18 -7.30
N VAL A 100 5.81 -7.40 -8.38
CA VAL A 100 6.37 -7.66 -9.72
C VAL A 100 6.73 -6.35 -10.43
N TYR A 101 5.89 -5.32 -10.32
CA TYR A 101 6.12 -4.04 -10.98
C TYR A 101 7.38 -3.32 -10.48
N SER A 102 7.64 -3.35 -9.17
CA SER A 102 8.76 -2.65 -8.55
C SER A 102 10.12 -3.01 -9.15
N PRO A 103 10.55 -4.29 -9.21
CA PRO A 103 11.81 -4.66 -9.86
C PRO A 103 11.80 -4.36 -11.36
N LEU A 104 10.69 -4.58 -12.07
CA LEU A 104 10.62 -4.23 -13.50
C LEU A 104 10.87 -2.73 -13.73
N SER A 105 10.30 -1.88 -12.88
CA SER A 105 10.50 -0.43 -12.93
C SER A 105 11.92 -0.03 -12.52
N HIS A 106 12.41 -0.56 -11.39
CA HIS A 106 13.68 -0.18 -10.80
C HIS A 106 14.88 -0.57 -11.67
N PHE A 107 14.85 -1.77 -12.27
CA PHE A 107 15.92 -2.27 -13.13
C PHE A 107 15.79 -1.85 -14.60
N GLY A 108 14.88 -0.92 -14.92
CA GLY A 108 14.71 -0.41 -16.29
C GLY A 108 14.11 -1.42 -17.28
N LEU A 109 13.42 -2.45 -16.78
CA LEU A 109 12.86 -3.55 -17.58
C LEU A 109 11.43 -3.29 -18.07
N LYS A 110 10.93 -2.05 -17.96
CA LYS A 110 9.62 -1.64 -18.51
C LYS A 110 9.63 -1.38 -20.02
N GLN A 111 10.77 -1.60 -20.68
CA GLN A 111 10.93 -1.37 -22.11
C GLN A 111 10.32 -2.51 -22.94
N SER A 112 9.72 -2.17 -24.08
CA SER A 112 9.18 -3.15 -25.01
C SER A 112 10.29 -3.98 -25.66
N GLY A 113 9.99 -5.25 -25.98
CA GLY A 113 10.89 -6.12 -26.75
C GLY A 113 11.88 -6.93 -25.92
N LEU A 114 11.83 -6.82 -24.59
CA LEU A 114 12.64 -7.66 -23.70
C LEU A 114 12.06 -9.08 -23.61
N SER A 115 12.94 -10.07 -23.59
CA SER A 115 12.61 -11.47 -23.27
C SER A 115 12.89 -11.74 -21.79
N GLY A 116 11.92 -12.31 -21.08
CA GLY A 116 12.05 -12.66 -19.67
C GLY A 116 11.34 -13.98 -19.35
N GLY A 117 11.81 -14.67 -18.31
CA GLY A 117 11.18 -15.87 -17.79
C GLY A 117 10.43 -15.59 -16.49
N ILE A 118 9.20 -16.14 -16.37
CA ILE A 118 8.46 -16.18 -15.11
C ILE A 118 8.54 -17.61 -14.59
N LEU A 119 9.33 -17.83 -13.54
CA LEU A 119 9.45 -19.13 -12.89
C LEU A 119 8.55 -19.15 -11.65
N GLY A 120 7.44 -19.88 -11.72
CA GLY A 120 6.62 -20.23 -10.56
C GLY A 120 7.12 -21.52 -9.93
N LEU A 121 7.40 -21.50 -8.62
CA LEU A 121 7.87 -22.64 -7.83
C LEU A 121 6.73 -23.29 -7.03
#